data_AF-A0A7Y0AD48-F1
#
_entry.id   AF-A0A7Y0AD48-F1
#
_cell.length_a   1.000
_cell.length_b   1.000
_cell.length_c   1.000
_cell.angle_alpha   90.00
_cell.angle_beta   90.00
_cell.angle_gamma   90.00
#
_symmetry.space_group_name_H-M   'P 1'
#
loop_
_entity.id
_entity.type
_entity.pdbx_description
1 polymer ?
#
loop_
_entity_poly.entity_id
_entity_poly.type
_entity_poly.pdbx_seq_one_letter_code
_entity_poly.pdbx_strand_id
1 'polypeptide(L)'
;MINYFRRYQTGMVLAELYPTIEGKCACGCGKDIPQSRKKWYSTDCRDMAYRTFAIIKGDTSEIRKYLYQLDGGACRYCGSITDDWQADHILPVFEGGAACDISNFQTLCLDCHNEKTHSFPHHNAISSQAVSIVRMRSVYDLGQQSIVA
;
A
#
# COMPACT_ATOMS: atom_id res chain seq x y z
N MET A 1 9.36 -8.24 11.36
CA MET A 1 7.92 -8.62 11.27
C MET A 1 7.17 -7.46 10.63
N ILE A 2 6.37 -7.75 9.59
CA ILE A 2 5.55 -6.75 8.90
C ILE A 2 4.46 -6.23 9.84
N ASN A 3 4.24 -4.92 9.84
CA ASN A 3 3.16 -4.27 10.56
C ASN A 3 2.33 -3.41 9.62
N TYR A 4 1.16 -3.92 9.27
CA TYR A 4 0.19 -3.27 8.37
C TYR A 4 -0.40 -1.97 8.92
N PHE A 5 -0.22 -1.67 10.22
CA PHE A 5 -0.70 -0.46 10.89
C PHE A 5 0.41 0.58 11.13
N ARG A 6 1.63 0.36 10.60
CA ARG A 6 2.74 1.31 10.71
C ARG A 6 3.24 1.68 9.33
N ARG A 7 3.37 2.97 9.03
CA ARG A 7 3.87 3.44 7.72
C ARG A 7 5.27 2.89 7.40
N TYR A 8 6.19 2.93 8.37
CA TYR A 8 7.58 2.54 8.18
C TYR A 8 7.85 1.15 8.75
N GLN A 9 8.42 0.25 7.92
CA GLN A 9 8.75 -1.13 8.31
C GLN A 9 10.20 -1.22 8.79
N THR A 10 10.46 -0.71 9.99
CA THR A 10 11.79 -0.76 10.61
C THR A 10 12.23 -2.21 10.85
N GLY A 11 13.47 -2.52 10.50
CA GLY A 11 14.05 -3.86 10.69
C GLY A 11 13.69 -4.89 9.62
N MET A 12 12.79 -4.57 8.68
CA MET A 12 12.51 -5.44 7.54
C MET A 12 13.72 -5.53 6.59
N VAL A 13 14.04 -6.74 6.14
CA VAL A 13 15.17 -7.01 5.23
C VAL A 13 14.69 -7.65 3.93
N LEU A 14 15.42 -7.39 2.84
CA LEU A 14 15.05 -7.84 1.49
C LEU A 14 14.89 -9.37 1.40
N ALA A 15 15.69 -10.12 2.15
CA ALA A 15 15.67 -11.58 2.15
C ALA A 15 14.39 -12.17 2.76
N GLU A 16 13.68 -11.43 3.63
CA GLU A 16 12.37 -11.86 4.17
C GLU A 16 11.29 -11.82 3.09
N LEU A 17 11.32 -10.80 2.23
CA LEU A 17 10.33 -10.63 1.15
C LEU A 17 10.68 -11.45 -0.09
N TYR A 18 11.98 -11.59 -0.38
CA TYR A 18 12.49 -12.32 -1.53
C TYR A 18 13.54 -13.34 -1.07
N PRO A 19 13.12 -14.48 -0.50
CA PRO A 19 14.02 -15.56 -0.17
C PRO A 19 14.67 -16.12 -1.43
N THR A 20 15.89 -16.63 -1.31
CA THR A 20 16.55 -17.33 -2.42
C THR A 20 15.80 -18.62 -2.71
N ILE A 21 15.52 -18.89 -3.98
CA ILE A 21 14.87 -20.12 -4.44
C ILE A 21 15.88 -20.88 -5.30
N GLU A 22 16.06 -22.16 -5.03
CA GLU A 22 17.04 -22.97 -5.75
C GLU A 22 16.69 -23.04 -7.24
N GLY A 23 17.67 -22.71 -8.09
CA GLY A 23 17.52 -22.71 -9.55
C GLY A 23 16.54 -21.69 -10.12
N LYS A 24 15.80 -20.94 -9.28
CA LYS A 24 14.69 -20.08 -9.71
C LYS A 24 14.85 -18.63 -9.27
N CYS A 25 14.23 -17.72 -10.00
CA CYS A 25 14.27 -16.31 -9.69
C CYS A 25 13.51 -16.01 -8.39
N ALA A 26 14.19 -15.36 -7.44
CA ALA A 26 13.62 -14.98 -6.14
C ALA A 26 12.51 -13.92 -6.21
N CYS A 27 12.33 -13.23 -7.35
CA CYS A 27 11.27 -12.22 -7.48
C CYS A 27 9.87 -12.84 -7.69
N GLY A 28 9.78 -14.17 -7.80
CA GLY A 28 8.51 -14.88 -8.00
C GLY A 28 8.08 -15.04 -9.47
N CYS A 29 8.89 -14.64 -10.46
CA CYS A 29 8.49 -14.75 -11.88
C CYS A 29 8.56 -16.17 -12.47
N GLY A 30 9.05 -17.16 -11.70
CA GLY A 30 9.11 -18.57 -12.11
C GLY A 30 10.25 -18.96 -13.08
N LYS A 31 11.00 -17.98 -13.60
CA LYS A 31 12.10 -18.22 -14.54
C LYS A 31 13.32 -18.86 -13.86
N ASP A 32 13.99 -19.77 -14.56
CA ASP A 32 15.25 -20.37 -14.14
C ASP A 32 16.39 -19.35 -14.18
N ILE A 33 17.18 -19.27 -13.10
CA ILE A 33 18.31 -18.34 -13.08
C ILE A 33 19.42 -18.82 -14.01
N PRO A 34 20.03 -17.95 -14.84
CA PRO A 34 21.22 -18.32 -15.60
C PRO A 34 22.36 -18.75 -14.69
N GLN A 35 23.23 -19.65 -15.15
CA GLN A 35 24.39 -20.14 -14.39
C GLN A 35 25.30 -19.01 -13.85
N SER A 36 25.33 -17.85 -14.53
CA SER A 36 26.11 -16.68 -14.12
C SER A 36 25.48 -15.86 -12.97
N ARG A 37 24.25 -16.18 -12.55
CA ARG A 37 23.48 -15.44 -11.55
C ARG A 37 23.08 -16.35 -10.39
N LYS A 38 22.91 -15.77 -9.21
CA LYS A 38 22.66 -16.52 -7.96
C LYS A 38 21.25 -16.36 -7.36
N LYS A 39 20.47 -15.38 -7.82
CA LYS A 39 19.19 -15.02 -7.16
C LYS A 39 18.13 -14.47 -8.10
N TRP A 40 18.54 -13.67 -9.08
CA TRP A 40 17.62 -12.99 -10.00
C TRP A 40 17.84 -13.49 -11.42
N TYR A 41 16.76 -13.72 -12.16
CA TYR A 41 16.80 -14.10 -13.57
C TYR A 41 17.46 -13.00 -14.42
N SER A 42 17.02 -11.76 -14.25
CA SER A 42 17.53 -10.59 -14.97
C SER A 42 17.85 -9.44 -14.02
N THR A 43 18.47 -8.39 -14.55
CA THR A 43 18.66 -7.12 -13.85
C THR A 43 17.31 -6.48 -13.53
N ASP A 44 16.36 -6.54 -14.44
CA ASP A 44 15.00 -6.02 -14.21
C ASP A 44 14.30 -6.73 -13.04
N CYS A 45 14.44 -8.06 -12.93
CA CYS A 45 13.88 -8.80 -11.79
C CYS A 45 14.47 -8.34 -10.46
N ARG A 46 15.77 -8.04 -10.43
CA ARG A 46 16.43 -7.47 -9.25
C ARG A 46 15.87 -6.08 -8.96
N ASP A 47 15.90 -5.19 -9.95
CA ASP A 47 15.58 -3.78 -9.74
C ASP A 47 14.11 -3.59 -9.35
N MET A 48 13.20 -4.39 -9.93
CA MET A 48 11.81 -4.48 -9.51
C MET A 48 11.68 -4.92 -8.05
N ALA A 49 12.36 -6.00 -7.64
CA ALA A 49 12.30 -6.47 -6.26
C ALA A 49 12.79 -5.43 -5.25
N TYR A 50 13.88 -4.72 -5.57
CA TYR A 50 14.41 -3.66 -4.71
C TYR A 50 13.47 -2.46 -4.62
N ARG A 51 12.85 -2.04 -5.74
CA ARG A 51 11.85 -0.95 -5.74
C ARG A 51 10.64 -1.33 -4.89
N THR A 52 10.05 -2.51 -5.13
CA THR A 52 8.90 -2.99 -4.36
C THR A 52 9.24 -3.09 -2.89
N PHE A 53 10.44 -3.56 -2.54
CA PHE A 53 10.91 -3.58 -1.16
C PHE A 53 11.02 -2.18 -0.54
N ALA A 54 11.57 -1.20 -1.26
CA ALA A 54 11.65 0.19 -0.79
C ALA A 54 10.26 0.77 -0.53
N ILE A 55 9.30 0.53 -1.43
CA ILE A 55 7.91 0.96 -1.30
C ILE A 55 7.25 0.31 -0.08
N ILE A 56 7.34 -1.02 0.07
CA ILE A 56 6.78 -1.76 1.22
C ILE A 56 7.38 -1.25 2.54
N LYS A 57 8.65 -0.85 2.55
CA LYS A 57 9.29 -0.26 3.73
C LYS A 57 8.82 1.15 4.08
N GLY A 58 8.10 1.81 3.17
CA GLY A 58 7.65 3.19 3.32
C GLY A 58 8.70 4.21 2.90
N ASP A 59 9.59 3.88 1.96
CA ASP A 59 10.54 4.84 1.38
C ASP A 59 9.78 5.90 0.58
N THR A 60 9.62 7.08 1.16
CA THR A 60 8.83 8.17 0.58
C THR A 60 9.42 8.69 -0.72
N SER A 61 10.75 8.61 -0.92
CA SER A 61 11.41 9.06 -2.14
C SER A 61 11.08 8.12 -3.29
N GLU A 62 11.23 6.81 -3.10
CA GLU A 62 10.91 5.82 -4.14
C GLU A 62 9.41 5.75 -4.42
N ILE A 63 8.55 5.87 -3.39
CA ILE A 63 7.09 5.98 -3.57
C ILE A 63 6.76 7.19 -4.45
N ARG A 64 7.25 8.38 -4.08
CA ARG A 64 6.93 9.61 -4.83
C ARG A 64 7.47 9.55 -6.25
N LYS A 65 8.70 9.10 -6.44
CA LYS A 65 9.31 8.91 -7.76
C LYS A 65 8.47 7.99 -8.64
N TYR A 66 8.00 6.86 -8.10
CA TYR A 66 7.23 5.92 -8.89
C TYR A 66 5.82 6.43 -9.19
N LEU A 67 5.13 7.06 -8.24
CA LEU A 67 3.85 7.73 -8.51
C LEU A 67 3.96 8.80 -9.59
N TYR A 68 5.01 9.63 -9.54
CA TYR A 68 5.24 10.64 -10.58
C TYR A 68 5.46 10.02 -11.97
N GLN A 69 6.17 8.88 -12.05
CA GLN A 69 6.32 8.14 -13.31
C GLN A 69 4.99 7.63 -13.86
N LEU A 70 4.03 7.29 -12.99
CA LEU A 70 2.72 6.79 -13.38
C LEU A 70 1.75 7.92 -13.76
N ASP A 71 1.74 8.99 -12.97
CA ASP A 71 0.67 9.99 -13.00
C ASP A 71 1.12 11.35 -13.55
N GLY A 72 2.43 11.60 -13.68
CA GLY A 72 2.97 12.89 -14.09
C GLY A 72 2.61 14.04 -13.12
N GLY A 73 2.28 13.73 -11.87
CA GLY A 73 1.77 14.71 -10.88
C GLY A 73 0.28 15.00 -11.00
N ALA A 74 -0.45 14.31 -11.88
CA ALA A 74 -1.91 14.43 -11.96
C ALA A 74 -2.59 13.77 -10.75
N CYS A 75 -3.50 14.51 -10.11
CA CYS A 75 -4.37 13.97 -9.07
C CYS A 75 -5.25 12.86 -9.66
N ARG A 76 -5.23 11.67 -9.06
CA ARG A 76 -6.05 10.53 -9.50
C ARG A 76 -7.55 10.70 -9.23
N TYR A 77 -7.93 11.63 -8.36
CA TYR A 77 -9.33 11.92 -8.06
C TYR A 77 -9.93 12.95 -9.04
N CYS A 78 -9.28 14.12 -9.19
CA CYS A 78 -9.83 15.23 -9.98
C CYS A 78 -9.07 15.54 -11.28
N GLY A 79 -7.90 14.94 -11.50
CA GLY A 79 -7.09 15.15 -12.70
C GLY A 79 -6.20 16.40 -12.68
N SER A 80 -6.27 17.27 -11.66
CA SER A 80 -5.44 18.47 -11.59
C SER A 80 -3.95 18.11 -11.50
N ILE A 81 -3.10 18.78 -12.27
CA ILE A 81 -1.64 18.66 -12.19
C ILE A 81 -1.10 19.82 -11.34
N THR A 82 -0.32 19.51 -10.33
CA THR A 82 0.33 20.46 -9.42
C THR A 82 1.68 19.91 -8.99
N ASP A 83 2.61 20.75 -8.54
CA ASP A 83 3.87 20.30 -7.93
C ASP A 83 3.69 19.88 -6.45
N ASP A 84 2.65 20.39 -5.78
CA ASP A 84 2.38 20.18 -4.34
C ASP A 84 1.51 18.95 -4.03
N TRP A 85 1.56 17.94 -4.90
CA TRP A 85 0.79 16.71 -4.75
C TRP A 85 1.31 15.82 -3.62
N GLN A 86 0.40 15.04 -3.03
CA GLN A 86 0.61 14.10 -1.93
C GLN A 86 0.60 12.66 -2.43
N ALA A 87 1.50 11.85 -1.88
CA ALA A 87 1.47 10.39 -2.03
C ALA A 87 0.62 9.82 -0.90
N ASP A 88 -0.60 9.40 -1.22
CA ASP A 88 -1.59 8.99 -0.24
C ASP A 88 -1.90 7.49 -0.34
N HIS A 89 -2.27 6.87 0.78
CA HIS A 89 -2.70 5.47 0.76
C HIS A 89 -4.18 5.36 0.44
N ILE A 90 -4.56 4.53 -0.54
CA ILE A 90 -5.96 4.25 -0.90
C ILE A 90 -6.68 3.65 0.31
N LEU A 91 -6.23 2.48 0.79
CA LEU A 91 -6.56 1.95 2.10
C LEU A 91 -5.69 2.63 3.16
N PRO A 92 -6.24 3.38 4.13
CA PRO A 92 -5.44 4.09 5.12
C PRO A 92 -4.60 3.17 6.02
N VAL A 93 -3.46 3.67 6.49
CA VAL A 93 -2.56 2.91 7.40
C VAL A 93 -3.28 2.46 8.68
N PHE A 94 -4.17 3.27 9.25
CA PHE A 94 -4.89 2.90 10.49
C PHE A 94 -5.92 1.77 10.28
N GLU A 95 -6.27 1.47 9.02
CA GLU A 95 -7.12 0.33 8.65
C GLU A 95 -6.31 -0.87 8.15
N GLY A 96 -4.98 -0.82 8.25
CA GLY A 96 -4.10 -1.91 7.82
C GLY A 96 -3.52 -1.71 6.41
N GLY A 97 -3.53 -0.50 5.87
CA GLY A 97 -3.03 -0.22 4.52
C GLY A 97 -1.52 -0.03 4.38
N ALA A 98 -0.72 -0.17 5.43
CA ALA A 98 0.74 -0.08 5.31
C ALA A 98 1.37 -1.37 4.75
N ALA A 99 2.69 -1.37 4.57
CA ALA A 99 3.45 -2.51 4.03
C ALA A 99 2.90 -3.06 2.70
N CYS A 100 2.40 -2.15 1.87
CA CYS A 100 1.80 -2.41 0.58
C CYS A 100 2.79 -2.15 -0.56
N ASP A 101 2.50 -2.67 -1.74
CA ASP A 101 3.16 -2.23 -2.96
C ASP A 101 2.55 -0.91 -3.46
N ILE A 102 2.95 -0.48 -4.67
CA ILE A 102 2.45 0.78 -5.25
C ILE A 102 0.94 0.80 -5.47
N SER A 103 0.26 -0.36 -5.52
CA SER A 103 -1.16 -0.44 -5.87
C SER A 103 -2.07 0.20 -4.82
N ASN A 104 -1.61 0.29 -3.57
CA ASN A 104 -2.34 0.98 -2.50
C ASN A 104 -1.94 2.45 -2.36
N PHE A 105 -1.17 3.01 -3.30
CA PHE A 105 -0.83 4.43 -3.32
C PHE A 105 -1.54 5.17 -4.45
N GLN A 106 -1.81 6.45 -4.22
CA GLN A 106 -2.39 7.37 -5.21
C GLN A 106 -1.77 8.76 -5.10
N THR A 107 -1.68 9.44 -6.24
CA THR A 107 -1.34 10.87 -6.32
C THR A 107 -2.59 11.70 -6.05
N LEU A 108 -2.60 12.56 -5.04
CA LEU A 108 -3.69 13.50 -4.77
C LEU A 108 -3.18 14.94 -4.73
N CYS A 109 -3.94 15.89 -5.25
CA CYS A 109 -3.69 17.30 -4.95
C CYS A 109 -4.00 17.59 -3.48
N LEU A 110 -3.54 18.74 -2.98
CA LEU A 110 -3.73 19.13 -1.58
C LEU A 110 -5.21 19.13 -1.17
N ASP A 111 -6.10 19.67 -2.02
CA ASP A 111 -7.53 19.76 -1.72
C ASP A 111 -8.18 18.38 -1.58
N CYS A 112 -7.96 17.48 -2.55
CA CYS A 112 -8.51 16.13 -2.51
C CYS A 112 -7.91 15.28 -1.38
N HIS A 113 -6.63 15.50 -1.05
CA HIS A 113 -5.98 14.85 0.09
C HIS A 113 -6.60 15.29 1.42
N ASN A 114 -6.85 16.60 1.57
CA ASN A 114 -7.50 17.16 2.76
C ASN A 114 -8.94 16.65 2.86
N GLU A 115 -9.71 16.68 1.77
CA GLU A 115 -11.07 16.14 1.70
C GLU A 115 -11.10 14.67 2.17
N LYS A 116 -10.23 13.81 1.61
CA LYS A 116 -10.11 12.41 2.05
C LYS A 116 -9.78 12.30 3.54
N THR A 117 -8.85 13.10 4.04
CA THR A 117 -8.47 13.09 5.46
C THR A 117 -9.64 13.50 6.37
N HIS A 118 -10.50 14.41 5.92
CA HIS A 118 -11.69 14.83 6.65
C HIS A 118 -12.85 13.84 6.54
N SER A 119 -13.02 13.17 5.39
CA SER A 119 -14.04 12.13 5.17
C SER A 119 -13.71 10.82 5.89
N PHE A 120 -12.43 10.54 6.08
CA PHE A 120 -11.93 9.51 6.98
C PHE A 120 -11.24 10.18 8.16
N PRO A 121 -11.97 10.91 9.04
CA PRO A 121 -11.33 11.49 10.19
C PRO A 121 -10.67 10.34 10.92
N HIS A 122 -9.34 10.45 11.07
CA HIS A 122 -8.63 9.76 12.12
C HIS A 122 -9.36 10.18 13.39
N HIS A 123 -10.37 9.42 13.81
CA HIS A 123 -10.95 9.59 15.12
C HIS A 123 -9.78 9.25 16.04
N ASN A 124 -9.11 10.33 16.45
CA ASN A 124 -8.09 10.42 17.47
C ASN A 124 -8.37 9.31 18.45
N ALA A 125 -7.41 8.40 18.62
CA ALA A 125 -7.43 7.45 19.70
C ALA A 125 -8.86 7.12 20.17
N ILE A 126 -9.41 6.00 19.73
CA ILE A 126 -9.99 5.16 20.76
C ILE A 126 -8.83 4.98 21.76
N SER A 127 -8.75 5.90 22.74
CA SER A 127 -8.19 5.66 24.05
C SER A 127 -8.57 4.22 24.33
N SER A 128 -7.58 3.41 24.69
CA SER A 128 -7.59 1.95 24.87
C SER A 128 -8.78 1.37 25.66
N GLN A 129 -9.75 2.19 26.04
CA GLN A 129 -10.97 1.94 26.77
C GLN A 129 -12.26 1.89 25.91
N ALA A 130 -12.33 2.42 24.67
CA ALA A 130 -13.62 2.52 23.93
C ALA A 130 -13.89 1.42 22.88
N VAL A 131 -13.19 0.28 22.94
CA VAL A 131 -13.35 -0.85 21.99
C VAL A 131 -14.72 -1.57 22.15
N SER A 132 -15.49 -1.29 23.19
CA SER A 132 -16.72 -2.06 23.49
C SER A 132 -18.00 -1.58 22.82
N ILE A 133 -18.03 -0.43 22.13
CA ILE A 133 -19.30 0.20 21.73
C ILE A 133 -19.68 0.00 20.24
N VAL A 134 -18.73 -0.20 19.32
CA VAL A 134 -19.02 -0.16 17.87
C VAL A 134 -19.49 -1.51 17.27
N ARG A 135 -19.54 -2.59 18.07
CA ARG A 135 -19.82 -3.94 17.54
C ARG A 135 -21.30 -4.27 17.29
N MET A 136 -22.21 -3.28 17.23
CA MET A 136 -23.67 -3.56 17.19
C MET A 136 -24.47 -2.94 16.03
N ARG A 137 -23.86 -2.27 15.05
CA ARG A 137 -24.63 -1.52 14.02
C ARG A 137 -24.56 -2.02 12.57
N SER A 138 -24.00 -3.19 12.27
CA SER A 138 -23.83 -3.67 10.88
C SER A 138 -24.58 -4.96 10.52
N VAL A 139 -25.58 -5.39 11.30
CA VAL A 139 -26.36 -6.62 11.01
C VAL A 139 -27.85 -6.39 10.76
N TYR A 140 -28.36 -5.15 10.75
CA TYR A 140 -29.81 -4.89 10.68
C TYR A 140 -30.33 -4.20 9.40
N ASP A 141 -29.54 -4.10 8.31
CA ASP A 141 -30.02 -3.43 7.07
C ASP A 141 -30.04 -4.31 5.80
N LEU A 142 -29.90 -5.63 5.92
CA LEU A 142 -29.98 -6.55 4.76
C LEU A 142 -30.94 -7.72 5.02
N GLY A 143 -32.19 -7.45 5.40
CA GLY A 143 -33.09 -8.53 5.83
C GLY A 143 -34.60 -8.40 5.60
N GLN A 144 -35.15 -7.39 4.90
CA GLN A 144 -36.60 -7.34 4.65
C GLN A 144 -36.97 -6.79 3.27
N GLN A 145 -36.73 -7.58 2.22
CA GLN A 145 -37.59 -7.59 1.03
C GLN A 145 -37.69 -9.04 0.54
N SER A 146 -38.79 -9.73 0.87
CA SER A 146 -39.43 -10.82 0.10
C SER A 146 -40.31 -11.69 0.99
N ILE A 147 -41.56 -11.28 1.28
CA ILE A 147 -42.74 -12.18 1.39
C ILE A 147 -44.00 -11.34 1.64
N VAL A 148 -44.83 -11.17 0.62
CA VAL A 148 -46.29 -11.30 0.74
C VAL A 148 -46.81 -11.84 -0.60
N ALA A 149 -47.49 -12.98 -0.51
CA ALA A 149 -48.31 -13.57 -1.55
C ALA A 149 -49.62 -12.78 -1.71
#